data_AF-A0A1C4Z396-F1
#
_entry.id   AF-A0A1C4Z396-F1
#
_cell.length_a   1.000
_cell.length_b   1.000
_cell.length_c   1.000
_cell.angle_alpha   90.00
_cell.angle_beta   90.00
_cell.angle_gamma   90.00
#
_symmetry.space_group_name_H-M   'P 1'
#
loop_
_entity.id
_entity.type
_entity.pdbx_description
1 polymer ?
#
loop_
_entity_poly.entity_id
_entity_poly.type
_entity_poly.pdbx_seq_one_letter_code
_entity_poly.pdbx_strand_id
1 'polypeptide(L)' 'MATGETGFDDVTFDLISVQYHSLKAGHDYGQYVRDAKNAGQDEIASFFEQVMAEDSARAHKCHEFLARLGGTDNTNPQNG' A
#
# COMPACT_ATOMS: atom_id res chain seq x y z
N MET A 1 14.30 21.61 0.58
CA MET A 1 13.36 20.48 0.79
C MET A 1 14.13 19.42 1.53
N ALA A 2 13.61 18.89 2.63
CA ALA A 2 14.35 17.95 3.48
C ALA A 2 14.38 16.59 2.80
N THR A 3 15.53 16.22 2.23
CA THR A 3 15.80 14.88 1.73
C THR A 3 16.13 14.01 2.95
N GLY A 4 15.09 13.37 3.49
CA GLY A 4 15.22 12.34 4.52
C GLY A 4 15.74 11.05 3.88
N GLU A 5 16.94 11.09 3.32
CA GLU A 5 17.55 9.96 2.65
C GLU A 5 17.99 8.95 3.70
N THR A 6 17.21 7.89 3.84
CA THR A 6 17.53 6.71 4.67
C THR A 6 18.70 5.90 4.11
N GLY A 7 19.38 6.38 3.07
CA GLY A 7 20.44 5.70 2.33
C GLY A 7 19.92 4.66 1.33
N PHE A 8 18.71 4.14 1.48
CA PHE A 8 18.09 3.23 0.50
C PHE A 8 17.76 3.95 -0.82
N ASP A 9 17.75 3.24 -1.95
CA ASP A 9 17.12 3.76 -3.17
C ASP A 9 15.66 4.12 -2.84
N ASP A 10 15.36 5.42 -2.88
CA ASP A 10 14.12 6.05 -2.42
C ASP A 10 12.90 5.30 -2.97
N VAL A 11 12.99 4.87 -4.23
CA VAL A 11 11.92 4.16 -4.95
C VAL A 11 11.63 2.78 -4.36
N THR A 12 12.65 2.01 -3.93
CA THR A 12 12.41 0.68 -3.37
C THR A 12 11.74 0.78 -1.99
N PHE A 13 12.22 1.70 -1.15
CA PHE A 13 11.61 1.95 0.15
C PHE A 13 10.17 2.47 -0.01
N ASP A 14 9.93 3.41 -0.92
CA ASP A 14 8.62 3.95 -1.22
C ASP A 14 7.63 2.87 -1.67
N LEU A 15 8.05 1.97 -2.56
CA LEU A 15 7.22 0.87 -3.03
C LEU A 15 6.87 -0.11 -1.90
N ILE A 16 7.82 -0.43 -1.02
CA ILE A 16 7.58 -1.28 0.17
C ILE A 16 6.60 -0.59 1.13
N SER A 17 6.80 0.71 1.38
CA SER A 17 5.95 1.52 2.24
C SER A 17 4.50 1.51 1.74
N VAL A 18 4.29 1.83 0.46
CA VAL A 18 2.97 1.81 -0.17
C VAL A 18 2.34 0.42 -0.11
N GLN A 19 3.09 -0.63 -0.47
CA GLN A 19 2.59 -2.01 -0.40
C GLN A 19 2.13 -2.38 1.01
N TYR A 20 2.96 -2.11 2.02
CA TYR A 20 2.65 -2.40 3.41
C TYR A 20 1.39 -1.68 3.88
N HIS A 21 1.29 -0.37 3.61
CA HIS A 21 0.15 0.44 4.05
C HIS A 21 -1.16 -0.01 3.39
N SER A 22 -1.16 -0.34 2.09
CA SER A 22 -2.36 -0.86 1.42
C SER A 22 -2.79 -2.23 1.94
N LEU A 23 -1.84 -3.14 2.21
CA LEU A 23 -2.17 -4.44 2.79
C LEU A 23 -2.68 -4.32 4.23
N LYS A 24 -2.08 -3.43 5.02
CA LYS A 24 -2.50 -3.16 6.40
C LYS A 24 -3.91 -2.58 6.44
N ALA A 25 -4.21 -1.60 5.59
CA ALA A 25 -5.54 -1.01 5.53
C ALA A 25 -6.61 -2.03 5.06
N GLY A 26 -6.24 -2.92 4.13
CA GLY A 26 -7.03 -4.05 3.68
C GLY A 26 -7.60 -4.93 4.80
N HIS A 27 -6.84 -5.12 5.89
CA HIS A 27 -7.27 -5.90 7.04
C HIS A 27 -8.45 -5.25 7.79
N ASP A 28 -8.49 -3.92 7.84
CA ASP A 28 -9.50 -3.17 8.60
C ASP A 28 -10.79 -2.94 7.78
N TYR A 29 -10.71 -2.89 6.45
CA TYR A 29 -11.86 -2.62 5.58
C TYR A 29 -13.02 -3.61 5.74
N GLY A 30 -12.72 -4.88 6.00
CA GLY A 30 -13.77 -5.88 6.25
C GLY A 30 -14.65 -5.51 7.45
N GLN A 31 -14.09 -4.89 8.48
CA GLN A 31 -14.86 -4.37 9.61
C GLN A 31 -15.68 -3.15 9.20
N TYR A 32 -15.11 -2.22 8.44
CA TYR A 32 -15.81 -1.01 8.00
C TYR A 32 -17.01 -1.32 7.09
N VAL A 33 -16.87 -2.29 6.19
CA VAL A 33 -17.97 -2.80 5.34
C VAL A 33 -19.09 -3.39 6.21
N ARG A 34 -18.74 -4.19 7.24
CA ARG A 34 -19.73 -4.75 8.16
C ARG A 34 -20.45 -3.67 8.95
N ASP A 35 -19.73 -2.69 9.46
CA ASP A 35 -20.30 -1.59 10.24
C ASP A 35 -21.25 -0.73 9.39
N ALA A 36 -20.87 -0.41 8.15
CA ALA A 36 -21.72 0.30 7.22
C ALA A 36 -23.00 -0.49 6.87
N LYS A 37 -22.89 -1.80 6.60
CA LYS A 37 -24.05 -2.68 6.35
C LYS A 37 -24.97 -2.78 7.56
N ASN A 38 -24.42 -2.93 8.76
CA ASN A 38 -25.19 -2.98 10.01
C ASN A 38 -25.93 -1.66 10.30
N ALA A 39 -25.38 -0.53 9.83
CA ALA A 39 -26.00 0.78 9.93
C ALA A 39 -26.99 1.11 8.78
N GLY A 40 -27.21 0.19 7.84
CA GLY A 40 -28.07 0.41 6.67
C GLY A 40 -27.50 1.42 5.65
N GLN A 41 -26.18 1.60 5.63
CA GLN A 41 -25.48 2.58 4.78
C GLN A 41 -24.83 1.88 3.58
N ASP A 42 -25.65 1.39 2.64
CA ASP A 42 -25.20 0.56 1.52
C ASP A 42 -24.23 1.28 0.57
N GLU A 43 -24.40 2.58 0.35
CA GLU A 43 -23.50 3.39 -0.47
C GLU A 43 -22.11 3.50 0.18
N ILE A 44 -22.06 3.68 1.50
CA ILE A 44 -20.79 3.73 2.26
C ILE A 44 -20.12 2.36 2.28
N ALA A 45 -20.90 1.28 2.41
CA ALA A 45 -20.35 -0.08 2.32
C ALA A 45 -19.73 -0.34 0.94
N SER A 46 -20.42 0.08 -0.13
CA SER A 46 -19.92 -0.04 -1.52
C SER A 46 -18.64 0.78 -1.72
N PHE A 47 -18.56 1.97 -1.14
CA PHE A 47 -17.34 2.78 -1.14
C PHE A 47 -16.17 2.07 -0.44
N PHE A 48 -16.39 1.46 0.74
CA PHE A 48 -15.32 0.70 1.40
C PHE A 48 -14.89 -0.55 0.64
N GLU A 49 -15.83 -1.25 -0.03
CA GLU A 49 -15.50 -2.36 -0.92
C GLU A 49 -14.65 -1.90 -2.12
N GLN A 50 -14.95 -0.73 -2.69
CA GLN A 50 -14.15 -0.12 -3.75
C GLN A 50 -12.74 0.21 -3.24
N VAL A 51 -12.62 0.89 -2.10
CA VAL A 51 -11.31 1.25 -1.51
C VAL A 51 -10.47 -0.01 -1.25
N MET A 52 -11.09 -1.08 -0.75
CA MET A 52 -10.43 -2.37 -0.56
C MET A 52 -9.89 -2.96 -1.86
N ALA A 53 -10.67 -2.91 -2.95
CA ALA A 53 -10.22 -3.39 -4.26
C ALA A 53 -9.06 -2.55 -4.81
N GLU A 54 -9.13 -1.23 -4.66
CA GLU A 54 -8.08 -0.31 -5.11
C GLU A 54 -6.76 -0.53 -4.37
N ASP A 55 -6.81 -0.72 -3.05
CA ASP A 55 -5.59 -0.98 -2.27
C ASP A 55 -5.02 -2.38 -2.51
N SER A 56 -5.86 -3.38 -2.76
CA SER A 56 -5.38 -4.68 -3.23
C SER A 56 -4.63 -4.56 -4.55
N ALA A 57 -5.17 -3.80 -5.51
CA ALA A 57 -4.52 -3.54 -6.79
C ALA A 57 -3.22 -2.76 -6.62
N ARG A 58 -3.18 -1.76 -5.72
CA ARG A 58 -1.98 -0.98 -5.40
C ARG A 58 -0.87 -1.85 -4.82
N ALA A 59 -1.20 -2.68 -3.83
CA ALA A 59 -0.25 -3.61 -3.21
C ALA A 59 0.33 -4.59 -4.24
N HIS A 60 -0.53 -5.13 -5.12
CA HIS A 60 -0.09 -5.99 -6.22
C HIS A 60 0.84 -5.26 -7.18
N LYS A 61 0.52 -4.00 -7.54
CA LYS A 61 1.35 -3.20 -8.44
C LYS A 61 2.73 -2.91 -7.86
N CYS A 62 2.81 -2.58 -6.57
CA CYS A 62 4.08 -2.43 -5.87
C CYS A 62 4.88 -3.73 -5.90
N HIS A 63 4.23 -4.89 -5.77
CA HIS A 63 4.90 -6.19 -5.85
C HIS A 63 5.54 -6.42 -7.22
N GLU A 64 4.81 -6.11 -8.31
CA GLU A 64 5.35 -6.21 -9.67
C GLU A 64 6.57 -5.29 -9.89
N PHE A 65 6.53 -4.07 -9.37
CA PHE A 65 7.66 -3.13 -9.50
C PHE A 65 8.86 -3.59 -8.70
N LEU A 66 8.67 -4.05 -7.46
CA LEU A 66 9.75 -4.61 -6.64
C LEU A 66 10.39 -5.82 -7.33
N ALA A 67 9.59 -6.71 -7.92
CA ALA A 67 10.12 -7.84 -8.70
C ALA A 67 10.99 -7.38 -9.89
N ARG A 68 10.59 -6.32 -10.60
CA ARG A 68 11.38 -5.75 -11.72
C ARG A 68 12.67 -5.07 -11.25
N LEU A 69 12.64 -4.47 -10.07
CA LEU A 69 13.82 -3.86 -9.43
C LEU A 69 14.76 -4.90 -8.81
N GLY A 70 14.51 -6.21 -8.94
CA GLY A 70 15.37 -7.23 -8.33
C GLY A 70 15.16 -7.41 -6.82
N GLY A 71 14.06 -6.89 -6.27
CA GLY A 71 13.70 -7.00 -4.85
C GLY A 71 14.51 -6.06 -3.96
N THR A 72 14.75 -6.48 -2.72
CA THR A 72 15.51 -5.70 -1.73
C THR A 72 17.02 -5.76 -1.93
N ASP A 73 17.53 -6.48 -2.94
CA ASP A 73 18.99 -6.59 -3.17
C ASP A 73 19.58 -5.35 -3.86
N ASN A 74 18.75 -4.52 -4.53
CA ASN A 74 19.19 -3.27 -5.16
C ASN A 74 19.23 -2.08 -4.21
N THR A 75 19.10 -2.33 -2.92
CA THR A 75 18.98 -1.29 -1.90
C THR A 75 20.36 -0.92 -1.38
N ASN A 76 21.21 -0.44 -2.29
CA ASN A 76 22.52 0.04 -1.91
C ASN A 76 22.38 1.41 -1.23
N PRO A 77 23.07 1.63 -0.10
CA PRO A 77 23.35 2.96 0.41
C PRO A 77 23.87 3.84 -0.73
N GLN A 78 23.13 4.88 -1.14
CA GLN A 78 23.71 5.90 -2.01
C GLN A 78 24.78 6.64 -1.20
N ASN A 79 26.04 6.29 -1.44
CA ASN A 79 27.17 7.04 -0.89
C ASN A 79 27.21 8.40 -1.62
N GLY A 80 26.87 9.47 -0.88
CA GLY A 80 27.00 10.85 -1.33
C GLY A 80 28.45 11.28 -1.57
#